data_AF-A0A4Y2CYP6-F1
#
_entry.id   AF-A0A4Y2CYP6-F1
#
_cell.length_a   1.000
_cell.length_b   1.000
_cell.length_c   1.000
_cell.angle_alpha   90.00
_cell.angle_beta   90.00
_cell.angle_gamma   90.00
#
_symmetry.space_group_name_H-M   'P 1'
#
loop_
_entity.id
_entity.type
_entity.pdbx_description
1 polymer ?
#
loop_
_entity_poly.entity_id
_entity_poly.type
_entity_poly.pdbx_seq_one_letter_code
_entity_poly.pdbx_strand_id
1 'polypeptide(L)'
;MTSSTNSEIIFFLKPWRGEAGDALYCAEILNISPHIRDNISFLHAFSGCDTTSALFKQRKKKFMNVRNSTELQQVVNILRDENACLDDIDEAVQKVFIALYGE
;
A
#
# COMPACT_ATOMS: atom_id res chain seq x y z
N MET A 1 -16.39 1.68 33.19
CA MET A 1 -17.19 1.21 32.04
C MET A 1 -16.21 0.73 30.99
N THR A 2 -16.06 -0.58 30.82
CA THR A 2 -15.24 -1.16 29.75
C THR A 2 -16.05 -1.13 28.46
N SER A 3 -15.72 -0.19 27.58
CA SER A 3 -16.19 -0.22 26.19
C SER A 3 -15.63 -1.51 25.57
N SER A 4 -16.50 -2.51 25.39
CA SER A 4 -16.22 -3.63 24.50
C SER A 4 -16.19 -3.06 23.10
N THR A 5 -15.01 -2.85 22.55
CA THR A 5 -14.86 -2.54 21.14
C THR A 5 -15.27 -3.79 20.37
N ASN A 6 -16.54 -3.88 19.99
CA ASN A 6 -16.96 -4.79 18.92
C ASN A 6 -16.32 -4.25 17.62
N SER A 7 -15.03 -4.52 17.44
CA SER A 7 -14.36 -4.26 16.18
C SER A 7 -14.97 -5.21 15.15
N GLU A 8 -15.73 -4.67 14.20
CA GLU A 8 -16.18 -5.44 13.04
C GLU A 8 -14.95 -6.01 12.33
N ILE A 9 -14.82 -7.33 12.39
CA ILE A 9 -13.74 -8.04 11.69
C ILE A 9 -14.15 -8.11 10.21
N ILE A 10 -13.36 -7.43 9.37
CA ILE A 10 -13.59 -7.41 7.93
C ILE A 10 -13.03 -8.69 7.31
N PHE A 11 -13.81 -9.36 6.47
CA PHE A 11 -13.38 -10.52 5.69
C PHE A 11 -13.40 -10.19 4.20
N PHE A 12 -12.35 -10.60 3.49
CA PHE A 12 -12.23 -10.49 2.03
C PHE A 12 -12.42 -11.85 1.39
N LEU A 13 -13.48 -12.00 0.59
CA LEU A 13 -13.67 -13.16 -0.27
C LEU A 13 -12.87 -12.96 -1.55
N LYS A 14 -11.92 -13.86 -1.81
CA LYS A 14 -11.23 -13.96 -3.09
C LYS A 14 -11.87 -15.09 -3.90
N PRO A 15 -12.79 -14.76 -4.82
CA PRO A 15 -13.30 -15.75 -5.74
C PRO A 15 -12.17 -16.18 -6.66
N TRP A 16 -11.85 -17.47 -6.68
CA TRP A 16 -10.82 -18.00 -7.55
C TRP A 16 -11.43 -18.42 -8.89
N ARG A 17 -10.66 -18.33 -9.98
CA ARG A 17 -11.03 -18.93 -11.27
C ARG A 17 -10.31 -20.26 -11.42
N GLY A 18 -11.05 -21.38 -11.31
CA GLY A 18 -10.52 -22.72 -11.52
C GLY A 18 -10.99 -23.72 -10.48
N GLU A 19 -10.27 -24.84 -10.36
CA GLU A 19 -10.63 -25.95 -9.46
C GLU A 19 -10.34 -25.67 -7.97
N ALA A 20 -9.43 -24.74 -7.68
CA ALA A 20 -9.23 -24.27 -6.31
C ALA A 20 -10.45 -23.41 -5.94
N GLY A 21 -11.19 -23.83 -4.91
CA GLY A 21 -12.38 -23.11 -4.43
C GLY A 21 -12.06 -21.71 -3.90
N ASP A 22 -13.11 -20.99 -3.53
CA ASP A 22 -12.99 -19.63 -2.99
C ASP A 22 -12.15 -19.59 -1.72
N ALA A 23 -11.37 -18.52 -1.56
CA ALA A 23 -10.55 -18.28 -0.38
C ALA A 23 -11.10 -17.08 0.42
N LEU A 24 -11.19 -17.24 1.74
CA LEU A 24 -11.58 -16.16 2.65
C LEU A 24 -10.34 -15.67 3.41
N TYR A 25 -10.11 -14.36 3.40
CA TYR A 25 -9.01 -13.72 4.12
C TYR A 25 -9.57 -12.80 5.21
N CYS A 26 -9.11 -12.98 6.45
CA CYS A 26 -9.42 -12.04 7.53
C CYS A 26 -8.51 -10.81 7.43
N ALA A 27 -9.07 -9.60 7.54
CA ALA A 27 -8.30 -8.35 7.56
C ALA A 27 -7.28 -8.31 8.70
N GLU A 28 -7.51 -9.04 9.80
CA GLU A 28 -6.56 -9.15 10.92
C GLU A 28 -5.20 -9.72 10.50
N ILE A 29 -5.12 -10.47 9.39
CA ILE A 29 -3.82 -10.95 8.89
C ILE A 29 -2.87 -9.81 8.56
N LEU A 30 -3.42 -8.64 8.19
CA LEU A 30 -2.63 -7.44 7.91
C LEU A 30 -2.01 -6.85 9.18
N ASN A 31 -2.51 -7.19 10.38
CA ASN A 31 -1.92 -6.75 11.65
C ASN A 31 -0.52 -7.34 11.89
N ILE A 32 -0.15 -8.43 11.21
CA ILE A 32 1.22 -8.99 11.23
C ILE A 32 2.20 -7.98 10.62
N SER A 33 1.73 -7.13 9.71
CA SER A 33 2.50 -6.07 9.08
C SER A 33 1.73 -4.76 9.12
N PRO A 34 1.74 -4.05 10.27
CA PRO A 34 1.01 -2.79 10.44
C PRO A 34 1.39 -1.77 9.37
N HIS A 35 2.67 -1.74 8.99
CA HIS A 35 3.14 -0.90 7.91
C HIS A 35 2.44 -1.23 6.59
N ILE A 36 2.30 -2.52 6.18
CA ILE A 36 1.55 -2.91 4.95
C ILE A 36 0.10 -2.49 5.05
N ARG A 37 -0.55 -2.78 6.18
CA ARG A 37 -1.95 -2.44 6.41
C ARG A 37 -2.18 -0.95 6.21
N ASP A 38 -1.38 -0.14 6.88
CA ASP A 38 -1.57 1.30 6.88
C ASP A 38 -1.27 1.82 5.46
N ASN A 39 -0.19 1.35 4.82
CA ASN A 39 0.29 1.87 3.52
C ASN A 39 -0.29 1.13 2.29
N ILE A 40 -1.36 0.35 2.42
CA ILE A 40 -1.84 -0.54 1.35
C ILE A 40 -2.22 0.22 0.07
N SER A 41 -2.86 1.38 0.19
CA SER A 41 -3.24 2.22 -0.95
C SER A 41 -2.02 2.79 -1.68
N PHE A 42 -1.03 3.27 -0.93
CA PHE A 42 0.24 3.75 -1.48
C PHE A 42 0.97 2.63 -2.23
N LEU A 43 1.07 1.45 -1.62
CA LEU A 43 1.67 0.27 -2.26
C LEU A 43 0.95 -0.08 -3.56
N HIS A 44 -0.39 -0.10 -3.54
CA HIS A 44 -1.18 -0.43 -4.72
C HIS A 44 -1.01 0.58 -5.85
N ALA A 45 -1.03 1.88 -5.54
CA ALA A 45 -0.93 2.97 -6.52
C ALA A 45 0.39 2.93 -7.30
N PHE A 46 1.52 2.71 -6.62
CA PHE A 46 2.83 2.77 -7.27
C PHE A 46 3.36 1.41 -7.76
N SER A 47 3.03 0.31 -7.06
CA SER A 47 3.46 -1.03 -7.49
C SER A 47 2.54 -1.68 -8.53
N GLY A 48 1.34 -1.11 -8.71
CA GLY A 48 0.35 -1.53 -9.70
C GLY A 48 -0.41 -2.81 -9.32
N CYS A 49 -1.53 -3.01 -10.03
CA CYS A 49 -2.27 -4.27 -10.02
C CYS A 49 -1.61 -5.32 -10.94
N ASP A 50 -2.05 -6.57 -10.86
CA ASP A 50 -1.43 -7.72 -11.56
C ASP A 50 -1.43 -7.61 -13.10
N THR A 51 -2.25 -6.75 -13.71
CA THR A 51 -2.45 -6.76 -15.17
C THR A 51 -2.15 -5.47 -15.94
N THR A 52 -2.14 -4.25 -15.36
CA THR A 52 -2.00 -3.05 -16.25
C THR A 52 -1.46 -1.74 -15.66
N SER A 53 -1.28 -1.56 -14.34
CA SER A 53 -1.00 -0.23 -13.77
C SER A 53 0.35 -0.06 -13.06
N ALA A 54 1.31 -0.96 -13.27
CA ALA A 54 2.63 -0.83 -12.65
C ALA A 54 3.53 0.16 -13.40
N LEU A 55 4.36 0.89 -12.66
CA LEU A 55 5.38 1.77 -13.23
C LEU A 55 6.31 0.99 -14.18
N PHE A 56 6.61 1.59 -15.33
CA PHE A 56 7.37 0.93 -16.41
C PHE A 56 8.73 0.44 -15.92
N LYS A 57 9.06 -0.83 -16.20
CA LYS A 57 10.29 -1.51 -15.73
C LYS A 57 10.45 -1.59 -14.21
N GLN A 58 9.46 -1.20 -13.41
CA GLN A 58 9.50 -1.31 -11.96
C GLN A 58 8.75 -2.57 -11.51
N ARG A 59 9.48 -3.54 -10.95
CA ARG A 59 8.88 -4.76 -10.40
C ARG A 59 8.44 -4.53 -8.95
N LYS A 60 7.34 -5.16 -8.53
CA LYS A 60 6.83 -5.12 -7.14
C LYS A 60 7.92 -5.37 -6.09
N LYS A 61 8.86 -6.28 -6.35
CA LYS A 61 10.00 -6.57 -5.46
C LYS A 61 10.93 -5.38 -5.25
N LYS A 62 11.21 -4.57 -6.28
CA LYS A 62 12.03 -3.35 -6.17
C LYS A 62 11.32 -2.32 -5.28
N PHE A 63 10.01 -2.16 -5.46
CA PHE A 63 9.19 -1.27 -4.63
C PHE A 63 9.23 -1.67 -3.14
N MET A 64 9.16 -2.96 -2.83
CA MET A 64 9.21 -3.44 -1.44
C MET A 64 10.55 -3.14 -0.74
N ASN A 65 11.65 -3.11 -1.48
CA ASN A 65 12.96 -2.74 -0.92
C ASN A 65 13.04 -1.24 -0.64
N VAL A 66 12.62 -0.43 -1.61
CA VAL A 66 12.67 1.04 -1.59
C VAL A 66 11.78 1.63 -0.48
N ARG A 67 10.66 0.96 -0.19
CA ARG A 67 9.70 1.33 0.85
C ARG A 67 10.26 1.47 2.27
N ASN A 68 11.32 0.73 2.62
CA ASN A 68 11.84 0.74 3.99
C ASN A 68 12.68 1.99 4.32
N SER A 69 12.84 2.92 3.38
CA SER A 69 13.51 4.19 3.64
C SER A 69 12.63 5.13 4.48
N THR A 70 13.27 5.86 5.39
CA THR A 70 12.63 6.89 6.22
C THR A 70 12.02 8.00 5.35
N GLU A 71 12.65 8.31 4.21
CA GLU A 71 12.14 9.31 3.24
C GLU A 71 10.80 8.90 2.64
N LEU A 72 10.60 7.62 2.29
CA LEU A 72 9.33 7.16 1.75
C LEU A 72 8.21 7.10 2.78
N GLN A 73 8.53 6.96 4.07
CA GLN A 73 7.53 7.11 5.13
C GLN A 73 7.01 8.55 5.21
N GLN A 74 7.89 9.55 5.06
CA GLN A 74 7.50 10.96 5.01
C GLN A 74 6.62 11.26 3.80
N VAL A 75 6.98 10.72 2.64
CA VAL A 75 6.16 10.81 1.42
C VAL A 75 4.76 10.23 1.64
N VAL A 76 4.66 9.05 2.26
CA VAL A 76 3.35 8.44 2.56
C VAL A 76 2.49 9.33 3.46
N ASN A 77 3.11 10.03 4.42
CA ASN A 77 2.37 10.94 5.30
C ASN A 77 1.82 12.16 4.53
N ILE A 78 2.62 12.75 3.63
CA ILE A 78 2.18 13.86 2.78
C ILE A 78 1.03 13.42 1.86
N LEU A 79 1.15 12.27 1.21
CA LEU A 79 0.14 11.74 0.30
C LEU A 79 -1.18 11.34 0.99
N ARG A 80 -1.18 11.22 2.32
CA ARG A 80 -2.39 10.97 3.13
C ARG A 80 -3.01 12.22 3.70
N ASP A 81 -2.26 13.31 3.78
CA ASP A 81 -2.78 14.53 4.36
C ASP A 81 -3.75 15.18 3.37
N GLU A 82 -5.03 15.19 3.73
CA GLU A 82 -6.09 15.81 2.93
C GLU A 82 -5.89 17.32 2.76
N ASN A 83 -5.04 17.93 3.58
CA ASN A 83 -4.70 19.36 3.53
C ASN A 83 -3.36 19.64 2.85
N ALA A 84 -2.65 18.61 2.37
CA ALA A 84 -1.39 18.80 1.66
C ALA A 84 -1.61 19.69 0.43
N CYS A 85 -0.72 20.67 0.24
CA CYS A 85 -0.78 21.50 -0.95
C CYS A 85 -0.25 20.74 -2.18
N LEU A 86 -0.60 21.23 -3.38
CA LEU A 86 -0.21 20.57 -4.62
C LEU A 86 1.31 20.49 -4.80
N ASP A 87 2.04 21.49 -4.33
CA ASP A 87 3.50 21.53 -4.44
C ASP A 87 4.16 20.45 -3.57
N ASP A 88 3.67 20.27 -2.33
CA ASP A 88 4.15 19.22 -1.43
C ASP A 88 3.87 17.82 -2.01
N ILE A 89 2.69 17.65 -2.59
CA ILE A 89 2.29 16.39 -3.26
C ILE A 89 3.19 16.13 -4.47
N ASP A 90 3.44 17.13 -5.31
CA ASP A 90 4.29 16.99 -6.49
C ASP A 90 5.73 16.60 -6.08
N GLU A 91 6.32 17.31 -5.12
CA GLU A 91 7.65 16.99 -4.61
C GLU A 91 7.70 15.58 -4.00
N ALA A 92 6.68 15.20 -3.23
CA ALA A 92 6.59 13.88 -2.63
C ALA A 92 6.51 12.77 -3.68
N VAL A 93 5.71 12.95 -4.74
CA VAL A 93 5.61 12.01 -5.86
C VAL A 93 6.93 11.92 -6.62
N GLN A 94 7.59 13.04 -6.91
CA GLN A 94 8.90 13.07 -7.57
C GLN A 94 9.95 12.25 -6.79
N LYS A 95 9.97 12.36 -5.45
CA LYS A 95 10.85 11.55 -4.60
C LYS A 95 10.62 10.05 -4.77
N VAL A 96 9.37 9.60 -4.93
CA VAL A 96 9.06 8.19 -5.23
C VAL A 96 9.67 7.78 -6.57
N PHE A 97 9.51 8.61 -7.61
CA PHE A 97 10.07 8.32 -8.93
C PHE A 97 11.61 8.27 -8.89
N ILE A 98 12.26 9.22 -8.23
CA ILE A 98 13.72 9.23 -8.07
C ILE A 98 14.18 7.96 -7.34
N ALA A 99 13.51 7.55 -6.26
CA ALA A 99 13.88 6.35 -5.53
C ALA A 99 13.71 5.06 -6.37
N LEU A 100 12.77 5.04 -7.31
CA LEU A 100 12.52 3.86 -8.16
C LEU A 100 13.42 3.80 -9.41
N TYR A 101 13.77 4.93 -9.99
CA TYR A 101 14.52 5.01 -11.26
C TYR A 101 15.97 5.49 -11.10
N GLY A 102 16.33 6.06 -9.96
CA GLY A 102 17.67 6.58 -9.66
C GLY A 102 18.68 5.53 -9.14
N GLU A 103 18.22 4.30 -8.90
CA GLU A 103 19.07 3.11 -8.68
C GLU A 103 19.53 2.47 -9.99
#